data_AF-A0A637A129-F1
#
_entry.id   AF-A0A637A129-F1
#
_cell.length_a   1.000
_cell.length_b   1.000
_cell.length_c   1.000
_cell.angle_alpha   90.00
_cell.angle_beta   90.00
_cell.angle_gamma   90.00
#
_symmetry.space_group_name_H-M   'P 1'
#
loop_
_entity.id
_entity.type
_entity.pdbx_description
1 polymer ?
#
loop_
_entity_poly.entity_id
_entity_poly.type
_entity_poly.pdbx_seq_one_letter_code
_entity_poly.pdbx_strand_id
1 'polypeptide(L)' 'LRRGADGKLGVVAAGSGGMAMFAPEYNIEIHNDAGNGQIGPQALQAVYNIGKKAAIDFWQQQSRDGGIAGGGR' A
#
# COMPACT_ATOMS: atom_id res chain seq x y z
N LEU A 1 0.20 2.61 26.62
CA LEU A 1 -0.93 1.84 27.16
C LEU A 1 -1.70 2.76 28.13
N ARG A 2 -3.01 2.96 27.94
CA ARG A 2 -3.82 3.68 28.95
C ARG A 2 -4.62 2.68 29.75
N ARG A 3 -4.71 2.90 31.06
CA ARG A 3 -5.53 2.09 31.97
C ARG A 3 -6.93 2.71 32.06
N GLY A 4 -7.97 1.92 31.82
CA GLY A 4 -9.35 2.33 32.05
C GLY A 4 -9.69 2.42 33.53
N ALA A 5 -10.82 3.05 33.87
CA ALA A 5 -11.33 3.13 35.24
C ALA A 5 -11.68 1.75 35.84
N ASP A 6 -11.86 0.74 34.99
CA ASP A 6 -12.09 -0.67 35.33
C ASP A 6 -10.78 -1.48 35.44
N GLY A 7 -9.62 -0.83 35.41
CA GLY A 7 -8.31 -1.46 35.58
C GLY A 7 -7.74 -2.16 34.35
N LYS A 8 -8.50 -2.27 33.25
CA LYS A 8 -8.08 -2.96 32.03
C LYS A 8 -7.09 -2.11 31.23
N LEU A 9 -6.07 -2.78 30.67
CA LEU A 9 -5.06 -2.14 29.83
C LEU A 9 -5.53 -2.14 28.38
N GLY A 10 -5.82 -0.96 27.85
CA GLY A 10 -6.07 -0.76 26.43
C GLY A 10 -4.78 -0.36 25.71
N VAL A 11 -4.56 -0.93 24.52
CA VAL A 11 -3.59 -0.40 23.56
C VAL A 11 -4.18 0.90 23.01
N VAL A 12 -3.57 2.04 23.37
CA VAL A 12 -3.80 3.29 22.67
C VAL A 12 -2.69 3.36 21.64
N ALA A 13 -3.04 3.35 20.37
CA ALA A 13 -2.11 3.73 19.33
C ALA A 13 -1.66 5.16 19.65
N ALA A 14 -0.40 5.34 20.03
CA ALA A 14 0.25 6.63 19.94
C ALA A 14 0.47 6.91 18.45
N GLY A 15 -0.63 7.15 17.73
CA GLY A 15 -0.59 7.59 16.35
C GLY A 15 -0.04 9.00 16.37
N SER A 16 1.24 9.13 16.06
CA SER A 16 1.86 10.38 15.64
C SER A 16 0.89 11.14 14.73
N GLY A 17 0.55 12.37 15.10
CA GLY A 17 -0.25 13.25 14.28
C GLY A 17 0.34 13.36 12.87
N GLY A 18 -0.43 12.91 11.89
CA GLY A 18 -0.07 12.85 10.49
C GLY A 18 -0.58 11.55 9.89
N MET A 19 -1.68 11.62 9.14
CA MET A 19 -2.13 10.51 8.31
C MET A 19 -0.99 10.20 7.32
N ALA A 20 -0.20 9.15 7.58
CA ALA A 20 0.82 8.70 6.64
C ALA A 20 0.09 8.28 5.37
N MET A 21 0.16 9.11 4.32
CA MET A 21 -0.44 8.80 3.03
C MET A 21 0.35 7.66 2.40
N PHE A 22 -0.36 6.67 1.84
CA PHE A 22 0.26 5.59 1.08
C PHE A 22 0.98 6.19 -0.15
N ALA A 23 2.31 6.19 -0.09
CA ALA A 23 3.20 6.70 -1.14
C ALA A 23 4.37 5.72 -1.33
N PRO A 24 4.12 4.52 -1.89
CA PRO A 24 5.18 3.57 -2.14
C PRO A 24 6.08 4.04 -3.27
N GLU A 25 7.39 3.87 -3.10
CA GLU A 25 8.36 3.98 -4.18
C GLU A 25 8.81 2.58 -4.57
N TYR A 26 8.74 2.28 -5.87
CA TYR A 26 9.12 0.98 -6.41
C TYR A 26 10.33 1.14 -7.33
N ASN A 27 11.47 0.57 -6.93
CA ASN A 27 12.68 0.52 -7.75
C ASN A 27 12.69 -0.79 -8.53
N ILE A 28 12.36 -0.74 -9.82
CA ILE A 28 12.15 -1.94 -10.64
C ILE A 28 12.94 -1.83 -11.92
N GLU A 29 13.73 -2.87 -12.20
CA GLU A 29 14.45 -3.03 -13.45
C GLU A 29 13.62 -3.89 -14.41
N ILE A 30 13.41 -3.36 -15.62
CA ILE A 30 12.73 -4.08 -16.70
C ILE A 30 13.72 -4.23 -17.84
N HIS A 31 14.15 -5.47 -18.07
CA HIS A 31 14.95 -5.80 -19.25
C HIS A 31 14.02 -5.85 -20.47
N ASN A 32 14.10 -4.82 -21.30
CA ASN A 32 13.41 -4.80 -22.59
C ASN A 32 14.35 -5.34 -23.68
N ASP A 33 14.09 -6.56 -24.12
CA ASP A 33 14.90 -7.31 -25.08
C ASP A 33 14.32 -7.30 -26.51
N ALA A 34 13.26 -6.50 -26.77
CA ALA A 34 12.68 -6.40 -28.10
C ALA A 34 13.54 -5.61 -29.09
N GLY A 35 13.44 -6.00 -30.37
CA GLY A 35 14.20 -5.39 -31.46
C GLY A 35 13.73 -3.98 -31.81
N ASN A 36 14.62 -3.21 -32.45
CA ASN A 36 14.34 -1.88 -33.01
C ASN A 36 13.81 -0.84 -31.99
N GLY A 37 14.17 -0.98 -30.71
CA GLY A 37 13.72 -0.06 -29.66
C GLY A 37 12.22 -0.18 -29.32
N GLN A 38 11.56 -1.23 -29.79
CA GLN A 38 10.18 -1.53 -29.44
C GLN A 38 10.11 -2.06 -28.00
N ILE A 39 8.95 -1.95 -27.37
CA ILE A 39 8.70 -2.57 -26.08
C ILE A 39 8.23 -4.00 -26.32
N GLY A 40 8.98 -4.97 -25.79
CA GLY A 40 8.66 -6.38 -25.91
C GLY A 40 7.45 -6.78 -25.06
N PRO A 41 6.77 -7.89 -25.41
CA PRO A 41 5.66 -8.42 -24.63
C PRO A 41 6.03 -8.69 -23.16
N GLN A 42 7.28 -9.13 -22.92
CA GLN A 42 7.79 -9.39 -21.57
C GLN A 42 7.90 -8.11 -20.74
N ALA A 43 8.42 -7.02 -21.33
CA ALA A 43 8.49 -5.73 -20.67
C ALA A 43 7.09 -5.16 -20.35
N LEU A 44 6.12 -5.30 -21.27
CA LEU A 44 4.73 -4.91 -21.02
C LEU A 44 4.10 -5.72 -19.89
N GLN A 45 4.35 -7.03 -19.85
CA GLN A 45 3.87 -7.90 -18.78
C GLN A 45 4.47 -7.51 -17.43
N ALA A 46 5.76 -7.15 -17.39
CA ALA A 46 6.40 -6.65 -16.18
C ALA A 46 5.72 -5.38 -15.66
N VAL A 47 5.49 -4.38 -16.52
CA VAL A 47 4.75 -3.15 -16.15
C VAL A 47 3.35 -3.48 -15.62
N TYR A 48 2.62 -4.37 -16.27
CA TYR A 48 1.29 -4.80 -15.83
C TYR A 48 1.33 -5.43 -14.42
N ASN A 49 2.29 -6.32 -14.16
CA ASN A 49 2.43 -6.98 -12.87
C ASN A 49 2.75 -5.97 -11.74
N ILE A 50 3.55 -4.95 -12.03
CA ILE A 50 3.85 -3.85 -11.09
C ILE A 50 2.58 -3.08 -10.76
N GLY A 51 1.81 -2.69 -11.77
CA GLY A 51 0.54 -1.98 -11.58
C GLY A 51 -0.45 -2.80 -10.75
N LYS A 52 -0.56 -4.10 -11.04
CA LYS A 52 -1.40 -5.03 -10.26
C LYS A 52 -0.94 -5.12 -8.80
N LYS A 53 0.36 -5.23 -8.56
CA LYS A 53 0.93 -5.28 -7.20
C LYS A 53 0.65 -3.98 -6.44
N ALA A 54 0.91 -2.83 -7.06
CA ALA A 54 0.67 -1.53 -6.44
C ALA A 54 -0.80 -1.33 -6.03
N ALA A 55 -1.74 -1.77 -6.87
CA ALA A 55 -3.16 -1.74 -6.54
C ALA A 55 -3.49 -2.63 -5.32
N ILE A 56 -2.94 -3.85 -5.28
CA ILE A 56 -3.12 -4.76 -4.13
C ILE A 56 -2.53 -4.16 -2.86
N ASP A 57 -1.31 -3.62 -2.94
CA ASP A 57 -0.62 -3.00 -1.80
C ASP A 57 -1.44 -1.81 -1.25
N PHE A 58 -2.00 -0.98 -2.14
CA PHE A 58 -2.89 0.12 -1.75
C PHE A 58 -4.12 -0.38 -0.98
N TRP A 59 -4.83 -1.38 -1.52
CA TRP A 59 -6.02 -1.94 -0.87
C TRP A 59 -5.71 -2.61 0.47
N GLN A 60 -4.58 -3.30 0.57
CA GLN A 60 -4.13 -3.87 1.84
C GLN A 60 -3.80 -2.78 2.86
N GLN A 61 -3.12 -1.71 2.45
CA GLN A 61 -2.84 -0.59 3.33
C GLN A 61 -4.14 0.05 3.82
N GLN A 62 -5.08 0.31 2.92
CA GLN A 62 -6.40 0.82 3.31
C GLN A 62 -7.08 -0.14 4.29
N SER A 63 -7.05 -1.45 4.06
CA SER A 63 -7.68 -2.42 4.97
C SER A 63 -7.02 -2.44 6.36
N ARG A 64 -5.69 -2.24 6.44
CA ARG A 64 -4.93 -2.20 7.70
C ARG A 64 -5.18 -0.92 8.49
N ASP A 65 -5.28 0.21 7.79
CA ASP A 65 -5.51 1.53 8.41
C ASP A 65 -6.99 1.75 8.76
N GLY A 66 -7.83 0.71 8.70
CA GLY A 66 -9.27 0.75 9.00
C GLY A 66 -10.13 1.34 7.87
N GLY A 67 -9.61 1.36 6.65
CA GLY A 67 -10.11 2.08 5.48
C GLY A 67 -11.56 1.77 5.10
N ILE A 68 -12.25 2.83 4.63
CA ILE A 68 -13.58 2.88 3.99
C ILE A 68 -14.75 2.23 4.77
N ALA A 69 -14.51 1.65 5.95
CA ALA A 69 -15.57 1.16 6.86
C ALA A 69 -15.86 2.11 8.04
N GLY A 70 -15.27 3.30 8.04
CA GLY A 70 -15.49 4.33 9.06
C GLY A 70 -15.91 5.66 8.44
N GLY A 71 -17.07 5.71 7.79
CA GLY A 71 -17.52 6.95 7.14
C GLY A 71 -18.85 6.88 6.40
N GLY A 72 -19.77 6.01 6.81
CA GLY A 72 -21.20 6.21 6.57
C GLY A 72 -21.80 6.80 7.84
N ARG A 73 -22.58 7.87 7.69
CA ARG A 73 -23.21 8.66 8.76
C ARG A 73 -23.93 7.82 9.81
#